data_AF-A0A2N9ES74-F1
#
_entry.id   AF-A0A2N9ES74-F1
#
_cell.length_a   1.000
_cell.length_b   1.000
_cell.length_c   1.000
_cell.angle_alpha   90.00
_cell.angle_beta   90.00
_cell.angle_gamma   90.00
#
_symmetry.space_group_name_H-M   'P 1'
#
loop_
_entity.id
_entity.type
_entity.pdbx_description
1 polymer ?
#
loop_
_entity_poly.entity_id
_entity_poly.type
_entity_poly.pdbx_seq_one_letter_code
_entity_poly.pdbx_strand_id
1 'polypeptide(L)'
;MWRDPGAPADSFYQVRPECTDVPKTRFKIKAGKTLSVRKWQAAFTPEGYLDIGKTLSRIHRGGIHPSIRGEVWEFLLGCYDPKSTFDEREQIRQRRRMQYARWKEECRQLFPVVGSGRFITAPVISDDGQPIQDPLVLLEANPDKGQALPPVDNGGTNVRGSGMETVKDKKAIQWMLTLHQIGLDVVRTDRTLVFYEKQENLSKLWDILAVYAWIDTDVGYCQGL
;
A
#
# COMPACT_ATOMS: atom_id res chain seq x y z
N MET A 1 -19.89 20.81 35.56
CA MET A 1 -19.82 19.75 34.53
C MET A 1 -18.51 19.94 33.77
N TRP A 2 -17.46 19.20 34.13
CA TRP A 2 -16.13 19.36 33.52
C TRP A 2 -16.18 18.91 32.06
N ARG A 3 -15.88 19.80 31.11
CA ARG A 3 -15.74 19.42 29.69
C ARG A 3 -14.42 18.67 29.55
N ASP A 4 -14.48 17.40 29.15
CA ASP A 4 -13.29 16.65 28.74
C ASP A 4 -12.61 17.37 27.55
N PRO A 5 -11.38 17.89 27.71
CA PRO A 5 -10.66 18.57 26.63
C PRO A 5 -10.31 17.61 25.49
N GLY A 6 -10.25 16.30 25.78
CA GLY A 6 -9.90 15.24 24.86
C GLY A 6 -8.40 15.14 24.58
N ALA A 7 -7.92 13.93 24.30
CA ALA A 7 -6.52 13.69 23.93
C ALA A 7 -6.29 13.99 22.44
N PRO A 8 -5.15 14.61 22.06
CA PRO A 8 -4.75 14.71 20.66
C PRO A 8 -4.60 13.32 20.04
N ALA A 9 -5.10 13.12 18.82
CA ALA A 9 -4.83 11.87 18.10
C ALA A 9 -3.42 11.81 17.50
N ASP A 10 -2.69 12.93 17.50
CA ASP A 10 -1.34 13.05 16.94
C ASP A 10 -0.36 12.05 17.58
N SER A 11 -0.58 11.62 18.82
CA SER A 11 0.26 10.60 19.47
C SER A 11 0.20 9.22 18.80
N PHE A 12 -0.83 8.95 17.99
CA PHE A 12 -0.97 7.68 17.25
C PHE A 12 -0.29 7.71 15.88
N TYR A 13 0.08 8.89 15.39
CA TYR A 13 0.71 9.10 14.08
C TYR A 13 2.03 9.81 14.31
N GLN A 14 3.08 9.02 14.53
CA GLN A 14 4.38 9.57 14.86
C GLN A 14 4.92 10.42 13.71
N VAL A 15 5.17 11.69 14.02
CA VAL A 15 5.81 12.65 13.13
C VAL A 15 7.32 12.55 13.31
N ARG A 16 8.06 12.75 12.21
CA ARG A 16 9.52 12.73 12.21
C ARG A 16 10.06 13.91 13.03
N PRO A 17 11.08 13.72 13.89
CA PRO A 17 11.58 14.76 14.79
C PRO A 17 12.00 16.07 14.10
N GLU A 18 12.52 15.98 12.87
CA GLU A 18 12.93 17.10 12.03
C GLU A 18 11.75 17.91 11.46
N CYS A 19 10.55 17.33 11.40
CA CYS A 19 9.35 17.98 10.88
C CYS A 19 8.63 18.73 12.01
N THR A 20 9.12 19.93 12.33
CA THR A 20 8.61 20.74 13.45
C THR A 20 7.38 21.58 13.10
N ASP A 21 7.17 21.89 11.81
CA ASP A 21 6.08 22.75 11.31
C ASP A 21 4.82 21.98 10.90
N VAL A 22 4.63 20.75 11.40
CA VAL A 22 3.46 19.93 11.04
C VAL A 22 2.19 20.47 11.71
N PRO A 23 1.12 20.77 10.96
CA PRO A 23 -0.14 21.23 11.53
C PRO A 23 -0.71 20.22 12.53
N LYS A 24 -0.99 20.68 13.76
CA LYS A 24 -1.59 19.84 14.79
C LYS A 24 -3.02 19.45 14.43
N THR A 25 -3.42 18.22 14.72
CA THR A 25 -4.78 17.79 14.41
C THR A 25 -5.82 18.54 15.26
N ARG A 26 -6.90 18.97 14.58
CA ARG A 26 -8.10 19.50 15.22
C ARG A 26 -8.94 18.41 15.87
N PHE A 27 -8.76 17.14 15.47
CA PHE A 27 -9.49 16.01 16.04
C PHE A 27 -9.00 15.70 17.45
N LYS A 28 -9.92 15.64 18.42
CA LYS A 28 -9.61 15.28 19.81
C LYS A 28 -10.41 14.05 20.21
N ILE A 29 -9.73 13.05 20.74
CA ILE A 29 -10.32 11.83 21.29
C ILE A 29 -11.02 12.21 22.60
N LYS A 30 -12.34 12.12 22.63
CA LYS A 30 -13.15 12.54 23.77
C LYS A 30 -13.90 11.36 24.37
N ALA A 31 -13.76 11.17 25.68
CA ALA A 31 -14.47 10.15 26.42
C ALA A 31 -15.99 10.30 26.24
N GLY A 32 -16.69 9.19 26.06
CA GLY A 32 -18.14 9.15 25.84
C GLY A 32 -18.60 9.58 24.44
N LYS A 33 -17.80 10.39 23.70
CA LYS A 33 -18.11 10.87 22.35
C LYS A 33 -17.48 9.99 21.27
N THR A 34 -16.15 9.92 21.22
CA THR A 34 -15.41 9.15 20.21
C THR A 34 -15.76 7.66 20.33
N LEU A 35 -15.91 6.97 19.20
CA LEU A 35 -16.12 5.52 19.20
C LEU A 35 -14.88 4.84 19.78
N SER A 36 -15.02 4.32 21.00
CA SER A 36 -13.97 3.60 21.72
C SER A 36 -13.99 2.11 21.40
N VAL A 37 -12.89 1.41 21.68
CA VAL A 37 -12.77 -0.06 21.57
C VAL A 37 -13.94 -0.77 22.26
N ARG A 38 -14.23 -0.41 23.51
CA ARG A 38 -15.34 -0.99 24.28
C ARG A 38 -16.70 -0.82 23.59
N LYS A 39 -16.97 0.37 23.04
CA LYS A 39 -18.25 0.63 22.35
C LYS A 39 -18.33 -0.04 20.99
N TRP A 40 -17.19 -0.20 20.32
CA TRP A 40 -17.07 -0.95 19.09
C TRP A 40 -17.39 -2.43 19.30
N GLN A 41 -16.75 -3.07 20.29
CA GLN A 41 -17.02 -4.46 20.64
C GLN A 41 -18.48 -4.68 21.04
N ALA A 42 -19.07 -3.77 21.82
CA ALA A 42 -20.46 -3.83 22.22
C ALA A 42 -21.48 -3.51 21.10
N ALA A 43 -21.03 -3.10 19.92
CA ALA A 43 -21.90 -2.84 18.78
C ALA A 43 -22.26 -4.10 17.98
N PHE A 44 -21.60 -5.22 18.29
CA PHE A 44 -21.83 -6.51 17.65
C PHE A 44 -22.77 -7.41 18.45
N THR A 45 -23.56 -8.22 17.75
CA THR A 45 -24.23 -9.39 18.35
C THR A 45 -23.22 -10.51 18.64
N PRO A 46 -23.56 -11.53 19.43
CA PRO A 46 -22.70 -12.70 19.65
C PRO A 46 -22.26 -13.40 18.35
N GLU A 47 -23.13 -13.40 17.34
CA GLU A 47 -22.88 -13.99 16.01
C GLU A 47 -22.00 -13.08 15.13
N GLY A 48 -21.87 -11.79 15.49
CA GLY A 48 -21.02 -10.83 14.82
C GLY A 48 -21.72 -9.85 13.90
N TYR A 49 -23.04 -9.71 13.97
CA TYR A 49 -23.76 -8.68 13.20
C TYR A 49 -23.54 -7.30 13.83
N LEU A 50 -23.24 -6.30 13.01
CA LEU A 50 -22.97 -4.94 13.45
C LEU A 50 -24.25 -4.08 13.42
N ASP A 51 -24.58 -3.43 14.54
CA ASP A 51 -25.54 -2.31 14.55
C ASP A 51 -24.91 -1.07 13.87
N ILE A 52 -24.93 -1.08 12.54
CA ILE A 52 -24.28 -0.05 11.72
C ILE A 52 -24.94 1.31 11.90
N GLY A 53 -26.25 1.37 12.11
CA GLY A 53 -26.98 2.63 12.26
C GLY A 53 -26.52 3.43 13.48
N LYS A 54 -26.50 2.80 14.66
CA LYS A 54 -26.00 3.46 15.89
C LYS A 54 -24.51 3.77 15.79
N THR A 55 -23.74 2.89 15.17
CA THR A 55 -22.29 3.03 14.98
C THR A 55 -21.96 4.25 14.12
N LEU A 56 -22.56 4.37 12.93
CA LEU A 56 -22.39 5.51 12.02
C LEU A 56 -22.79 6.82 12.69
N SER A 57 -23.92 6.82 13.42
CA SER A 57 -24.37 7.97 14.20
C SER A 57 -23.31 8.47 15.19
N ARG A 58 -22.56 7.57 15.81
CA ARG A 58 -21.48 7.92 16.75
C ARG A 58 -20.23 8.38 16.01
N ILE A 59 -19.85 7.69 14.94
CA ILE A 59 -18.69 8.03 14.11
C ILE A 59 -18.85 9.45 13.54
N HIS A 60 -20.02 9.77 12.99
CA HIS A 60 -20.29 11.09 12.43
C HIS A 60 -20.15 12.22 13.45
N ARG A 61 -20.58 11.99 14.70
CA ARG A 61 -20.55 13.02 15.76
C ARG A 61 -19.23 13.11 16.52
N GLY A 62 -18.47 12.02 16.62
CA GLY A 62 -17.35 11.90 17.55
C GLY A 62 -16.07 11.31 16.96
N GLY A 63 -16.10 10.86 15.71
CA GLY A 63 -15.01 10.15 15.05
C GLY A 63 -14.73 8.78 15.65
N ILE A 64 -13.63 8.18 15.17
CA ILE A 64 -13.18 6.83 15.51
C ILE A 64 -11.88 6.94 16.30
N HIS A 65 -11.79 6.20 17.40
CA HIS A 65 -10.54 6.08 18.15
C HIS A 65 -9.45 5.45 17.26
N PRO A 66 -8.24 6.03 17.16
CA PRO A 66 -7.23 5.59 16.19
C PRO A 66 -6.91 4.09 16.24
N SER A 67 -6.87 3.49 17.44
CA SER A 67 -6.54 2.07 17.64
C SER A 67 -7.51 1.08 16.97
N ILE A 68 -8.73 1.49 16.62
CA ILE A 68 -9.73 0.62 15.97
C ILE A 68 -10.08 1.07 14.55
N ARG A 69 -9.40 2.09 14.00
CA ARG A 69 -9.71 2.59 12.66
C ARG A 69 -9.61 1.51 11.60
N GLY A 70 -8.55 0.67 11.67
CA GLY A 70 -8.36 -0.43 10.73
C GLY A 70 -9.56 -1.37 10.69
N GLU A 71 -10.10 -1.77 11.84
CA GLU A 71 -11.28 -2.65 11.89
C GLU A 71 -12.57 -1.97 11.44
N VAL A 72 -12.78 -0.71 11.85
CA VAL A 72 -13.99 0.04 11.53
C VAL A 72 -14.05 0.38 10.03
N TRP A 73 -12.92 0.70 9.42
CA TRP A 73 -12.84 1.08 8.01
C TRP A 73 -13.22 -0.07 7.07
N GLU A 74 -13.00 -1.32 7.45
CA GLU A 74 -13.47 -2.46 6.66
C GLU A 74 -15.00 -2.44 6.46
N PHE A 75 -15.77 -1.89 7.40
CA PHE A 75 -17.22 -1.71 7.21
C PHE A 75 -17.55 -0.42 6.45
N LEU A 76 -16.85 0.68 6.74
CA LEU A 76 -17.12 1.98 6.09
C LEU A 76 -16.78 1.98 4.60
N LEU A 77 -15.77 1.22 4.21
CA LEU A 77 -15.35 1.04 2.81
C LEU A 77 -16.15 -0.06 2.09
N GLY A 78 -17.14 -0.66 2.76
CA GLY A 78 -17.95 -1.74 2.20
C GLY A 78 -17.19 -3.06 2.02
N CYS A 79 -16.01 -3.21 2.63
CA CYS A 79 -15.27 -4.47 2.61
C CYS A 79 -16.04 -5.58 3.35
N TYR A 80 -16.80 -5.23 4.38
CA TYR A 80 -17.70 -6.15 5.10
C TYR A 80 -19.14 -5.66 5.10
N ASP A 81 -20.08 -6.58 4.89
CA ASP A 81 -21.50 -6.34 5.14
C ASP A 81 -21.75 -6.29 6.66
N PRO A 82 -22.44 -5.27 7.21
CA PRO A 82 -22.84 -5.26 8.61
C PRO A 82 -23.63 -6.49 9.08
N LYS A 83 -24.31 -7.18 8.16
CA LYS A 83 -25.05 -8.43 8.42
C LYS A 83 -24.21 -9.69 8.26
N SER A 84 -22.90 -9.58 8.02
CA SER A 84 -22.01 -10.74 8.03
C SER A 84 -21.71 -11.22 9.46
N THR A 85 -21.43 -12.50 9.63
CA THR A 85 -20.93 -13.08 10.89
C THR A 85 -19.42 -12.90 11.03
N PHE A 86 -18.86 -13.22 12.21
CA PHE A 86 -17.40 -13.24 12.39
C PHE A 86 -16.70 -14.24 11.44
N ASP A 87 -17.24 -15.45 11.32
CA ASP A 87 -16.66 -16.52 10.51
C ASP A 87 -16.70 -16.17 9.02
N GLU A 88 -17.81 -15.60 8.53
CA GLU A 88 -17.92 -15.13 7.16
C GLU A 88 -16.88 -14.06 6.83
N ARG A 89 -16.64 -13.11 7.74
CA ARG A 89 -15.62 -12.07 7.55
C ARG A 89 -14.20 -12.63 7.53
N GLU A 90 -13.92 -13.64 8.34
CA GLU A 90 -12.62 -14.31 8.32
C GLU A 90 -12.42 -15.07 6.99
N GLN A 91 -13.45 -15.77 6.50
CA GLN A 91 -13.40 -16.40 5.17
C GLN A 91 -13.22 -15.37 4.04
N ILE A 92 -13.92 -14.23 4.10
CA ILE A 92 -13.75 -13.13 3.13
C ILE A 92 -12.30 -12.63 3.16
N ARG A 93 -11.74 -12.42 4.36
CA ARG A 93 -10.36 -11.95 4.54
C ARG A 93 -9.35 -12.93 3.95
N GLN A 94 -9.48 -14.21 4.25
CA GLN A 94 -8.60 -15.25 3.72
C GLN A 94 -8.70 -15.34 2.19
N ARG A 95 -9.91 -15.34 1.65
CA ARG A 95 -10.14 -15.34 0.19
C ARG A 95 -9.50 -14.14 -0.49
N ARG A 96 -9.66 -12.93 0.05
CA ARG A 96 -9.03 -11.71 -0.50
C ARG A 96 -7.52 -11.75 -0.42
N ARG A 97 -6.93 -12.25 0.67
CA ARG A 97 -5.48 -12.43 0.80
C ARG A 97 -4.93 -13.38 -0.24
N MET A 98 -5.60 -14.52 -0.45
CA MET A 98 -5.21 -15.47 -1.50
C MET A 98 -5.35 -14.85 -2.90
N GLN A 99 -6.44 -14.12 -3.16
CA GLN A 99 -6.66 -13.47 -4.44
C GLN A 99 -5.58 -12.42 -4.73
N TYR A 100 -5.30 -11.54 -3.75
CA TYR A 100 -4.22 -10.56 -3.86
C TYR A 100 -2.87 -11.21 -4.07
N ALA A 101 -2.56 -12.30 -3.35
CA ALA A 101 -1.30 -13.03 -3.54
C ALA A 101 -1.16 -13.59 -4.97
N ARG A 102 -2.24 -14.07 -5.58
CA ARG A 102 -2.24 -14.51 -6.98
C ARG A 102 -1.96 -13.36 -7.95
N TRP A 103 -2.69 -12.25 -7.83
CA TRP A 103 -2.44 -11.08 -8.68
C TRP A 103 -1.03 -10.52 -8.52
N LYS A 104 -0.54 -10.48 -7.28
CA LYS A 104 0.83 -10.07 -7.00
C LYS A 104 1.85 -11.00 -7.64
N GLU A 105 1.59 -12.31 -7.64
CA GLU A 105 2.44 -13.29 -8.31
C GLU A 105 2.45 -13.12 -9.83
N GLU A 106 1.29 -12.89 -10.45
CA GLU A 106 1.19 -12.59 -11.88
C GLU A 106 2.01 -11.35 -12.25
N CYS A 107 1.88 -10.27 -11.46
CA CYS A 107 2.67 -9.06 -11.64
C CYS A 107 4.18 -9.34 -11.47
N ARG A 108 4.56 -10.17 -10.50
CA ARG A 108 5.96 -10.54 -10.24
C ARG A 108 6.57 -11.34 -11.37
N GLN A 109 5.81 -12.23 -12.01
CA GLN A 109 6.27 -12.99 -13.17
C GLN A 109 6.54 -12.08 -14.38
N LEU A 110 5.75 -11.01 -14.53
CA LEU A 110 5.95 -10.00 -15.57
C LEU A 110 7.09 -9.03 -15.22
N PHE A 111 7.18 -8.62 -13.96
CA PHE A 111 8.18 -7.69 -13.47
C PHE A 111 8.68 -8.09 -12.07
N PRO A 112 9.85 -8.77 -11.97
CA PRO A 112 10.33 -9.39 -10.73
C PRO A 112 10.52 -8.47 -9.52
N VAL A 113 10.58 -7.15 -9.72
CA VAL A 113 10.64 -6.17 -8.62
C VAL A 113 9.37 -6.20 -7.77
N VAL A 114 8.21 -6.54 -8.35
CA VAL A 114 6.93 -6.62 -7.61
C VAL A 114 7.03 -7.66 -6.49
N GLY A 115 6.83 -7.21 -5.26
CA GLY A 115 6.94 -8.06 -4.07
C GLY A 115 8.35 -8.31 -3.55
N SER A 116 9.39 -7.73 -4.15
CA SER A 116 10.78 -7.86 -3.70
C SER A 116 11.13 -7.03 -2.46
N GLY A 117 10.26 -6.10 -2.06
CA GLY A 117 10.59 -5.09 -1.04
C GLY A 117 11.34 -3.87 -1.61
N ARG A 118 11.50 -3.81 -2.93
CA ARG A 118 12.08 -2.69 -3.67
C ARG A 118 11.07 -2.16 -4.68
N PHE A 119 11.34 -0.99 -5.23
CA PHE A 119 10.56 -0.36 -6.29
C PHE A 119 11.48 0.50 -7.16
N ILE A 120 11.06 0.78 -8.38
CA ILE A 120 11.81 1.57 -9.36
C ILE A 120 11.32 3.01 -9.39
N THR A 121 12.19 3.94 -9.79
CA THR A 121 11.79 5.34 -10.04
C THR A 121 12.14 5.82 -11.45
N ALA A 122 12.94 5.04 -12.17
CA ALA A 122 13.26 5.26 -13.57
C ALA A 122 12.46 4.34 -14.51
N PRO A 123 12.15 4.77 -15.74
CA PRO A 123 11.49 3.93 -16.73
C PRO A 123 12.39 2.75 -17.13
N VAL A 124 11.80 1.55 -17.22
CA VAL A 124 12.52 0.29 -17.53
C VAL A 124 12.35 -0.20 -18.97
N ILE A 125 11.33 0.31 -19.67
CA ILE A 125 11.06 0.01 -21.07
C ILE A 125 10.80 1.30 -21.84
N SER A 126 11.05 1.27 -23.15
CA SER A 126 10.57 2.28 -24.09
C SER A 126 9.10 2.07 -24.44
N ASP A 127 8.49 3.05 -25.11
CA ASP A 127 7.12 2.97 -25.63
C ASP A 127 6.91 1.79 -26.60
N ASP A 128 7.99 1.32 -27.24
CA ASP A 128 8.00 0.16 -28.14
C ASP A 128 8.18 -1.18 -27.40
N GLY A 129 8.16 -1.19 -26.07
CA GLY A 129 8.33 -2.39 -25.24
C GLY A 129 9.76 -2.94 -25.21
N GLN A 130 10.75 -2.14 -25.64
CA GLN A 130 12.16 -2.54 -25.59
C GLN A 130 12.76 -2.19 -24.23
N PRO A 131 13.53 -3.09 -23.60
CA PRO A 131 14.22 -2.79 -22.35
C PRO A 131 15.20 -1.63 -22.47
N ILE A 132 15.19 -0.72 -21.50
CA ILE A 132 16.19 0.36 -21.40
C ILE A 132 17.48 -0.23 -20.79
N GLN A 133 18.60 -0.09 -21.50
CA GLN A 133 19.89 -0.68 -21.13
C GLN A 133 20.78 0.25 -20.27
N ASP A 134 20.19 1.28 -19.67
CA ASP A 134 20.92 2.19 -18.80
C ASP A 134 21.38 1.46 -17.52
N PRO A 135 22.66 1.54 -17.13
CA PRO A 135 23.18 0.83 -15.96
C PRO A 135 22.44 1.13 -14.65
N LEU A 136 21.97 2.37 -14.45
CA LEU A 136 21.24 2.77 -13.25
C LEU A 136 19.84 2.15 -13.25
N VAL A 137 19.16 2.16 -14.39
CA VAL A 137 17.85 1.51 -14.58
C VAL A 137 17.94 0.01 -14.34
N LEU A 138 19.01 -0.64 -14.83
CA LEU A 138 19.24 -2.07 -14.62
C LEU A 138 19.50 -2.42 -13.15
N LEU A 139 20.21 -1.56 -12.41
CA LEU A 139 20.44 -1.73 -10.97
C LEU A 139 19.15 -1.59 -10.14
N GLU A 140 18.26 -0.67 -10.55
CA GLU A 140 16.93 -0.53 -9.93
C GLU A 140 16.02 -1.71 -10.26
N ALA A 141 16.06 -2.20 -11.51
CA ALA A 141 15.17 -3.24 -12.01
C ALA A 141 15.61 -4.68 -11.68
N ASN A 142 16.89 -4.93 -11.41
CA ASN A 142 17.43 -6.27 -11.14
C ASN A 142 18.45 -6.28 -9.97
N PRO A 143 17.96 -6.45 -8.72
CA PRO A 143 18.78 -6.49 -7.51
C PRO A 143 19.87 -7.57 -7.47
N ASP A 144 19.58 -8.74 -8.05
CA ASP A 144 20.39 -9.96 -7.85
C ASP A 144 21.75 -9.92 -8.57
N LYS A 145 22.00 -8.90 -9.40
CA LYS A 145 23.31 -8.63 -10.02
C LYS A 145 24.12 -7.56 -9.27
N GLY A 146 23.68 -7.16 -8.08
CA GLY A 146 24.26 -6.08 -7.28
C GLY A 146 25.39 -6.45 -6.32
N GLN A 147 26.00 -7.64 -6.41
CA GLN A 147 27.35 -7.83 -5.88
C GLN A 147 28.34 -7.39 -6.95
N ALA A 148 29.11 -6.33 -6.63
CA ALA A 148 30.11 -5.75 -7.50
C ALA A 148 30.95 -6.83 -8.21
N LEU A 149 30.96 -6.77 -9.55
CA LEU A 149 31.94 -7.47 -10.36
C LEU A 149 33.34 -7.08 -9.86
N PRO A 150 34.21 -8.02 -9.44
CA PRO A 150 35.63 -7.73 -9.33
C PRO A 150 36.16 -7.40 -10.75
N PRO A 151 37.28 -6.66 -10.86
CA PRO A 151 37.78 -6.23 -12.16
C PRO A 151 38.10 -7.44 -13.05
N VAL A 152 37.65 -7.32 -14.29
CA VAL A 152 37.71 -8.26 -15.40
C VAL A 152 39.03 -9.03 -15.46
N ASP A 153 38.95 -10.35 -15.46
CA ASP A 153 39.97 -11.19 -16.07
C ASP A 153 39.39 -11.91 -17.29
N ASN A 154 40.16 -11.89 -18.36
CA ASN A 154 39.75 -12.21 -19.72
C ASN A 154 39.62 -13.73 -19.89
N GLY A 155 38.39 -14.25 -19.94
CA GLY A 155 38.16 -15.68 -20.16
C GLY A 155 36.72 -15.96 -20.57
N GLY A 156 36.49 -16.09 -21.87
CA GLY A 156 35.17 -16.29 -22.47
C GLY A 156 34.40 -17.45 -21.86
N THR A 157 33.27 -17.13 -21.25
CA THR A 157 32.16 -18.06 -21.02
C THR A 157 30.86 -17.32 -21.29
N ASN A 158 30.09 -17.89 -22.20
CA ASN A 158 28.87 -17.33 -22.76
C ASN A 158 27.75 -17.38 -21.70
N VAL A 159 27.72 -16.40 -20.79
CA VAL A 159 26.61 -16.24 -19.83
C VAL A 159 25.46 -15.61 -20.61
N ARG A 160 24.52 -16.44 -21.07
CA ARG A 160 23.20 -16.00 -21.54
C ARG A 160 22.59 -15.13 -20.45
N GLY A 161 22.67 -13.82 -20.61
CA GLY A 161 21.96 -12.88 -19.78
C GLY A 161 20.47 -13.13 -19.95
N SER A 162 19.80 -13.46 -18.85
CA SER A 162 18.37 -13.20 -18.72
C SER A 162 18.20 -11.68 -18.73
N GLY A 163 18.23 -11.11 -19.94
CA GLY A 163 17.73 -9.79 -20.22
C GLY A 163 16.23 -9.87 -20.25
N MET A 164 15.56 -8.84 -19.75
CA MET A 164 14.11 -8.71 -19.85
C MET A 164 13.73 -8.97 -21.31
N GLU A 165 12.98 -10.05 -21.57
CA GLU A 165 12.60 -10.39 -22.94
C GLU A 165 11.75 -9.26 -23.52
N THR A 166 11.83 -9.05 -24.83
CA THR A 166 10.99 -8.08 -25.53
C THR A 166 9.53 -8.34 -25.22
N VAL A 167 8.87 -7.40 -24.53
CA VAL A 167 7.48 -7.53 -24.14
C VAL A 167 6.63 -7.18 -25.35
N LYS A 168 5.78 -8.11 -25.80
CA LYS A 168 4.91 -7.91 -26.98
C LYS A 168 3.47 -7.59 -26.62
N ASP A 169 3.06 -7.85 -25.38
CA ASP A 169 1.70 -7.57 -24.92
C ASP A 169 1.53 -6.09 -24.63
N LYS A 170 0.60 -5.44 -25.34
CA LYS A 170 0.26 -4.02 -25.18
C LYS A 170 -0.19 -3.70 -23.75
N LYS A 171 -0.92 -4.62 -23.09
CA LYS A 171 -1.36 -4.43 -21.70
C LYS A 171 -0.14 -4.37 -20.77
N ALA A 172 0.78 -5.31 -20.92
CA ALA A 172 2.01 -5.36 -20.13
C ALA A 172 2.92 -4.14 -20.38
N ILE A 173 3.10 -3.72 -21.64
CA ILE A 173 3.86 -2.50 -21.97
C ILE A 173 3.25 -1.29 -21.27
N GLN A 174 1.94 -1.06 -21.45
CA GLN A 174 1.27 0.09 -20.85
C GLN A 174 1.39 0.09 -19.33
N TRP A 175 1.19 -1.07 -18.69
CA TRP A 175 1.34 -1.21 -17.24
C TRP A 175 2.78 -0.92 -16.78
N MET A 176 3.79 -1.48 -17.44
CA MET A 176 5.20 -1.27 -17.10
C MET A 176 5.63 0.20 -17.26
N LEU A 177 5.09 0.91 -18.24
CA LEU A 177 5.32 2.36 -18.40
C LEU A 177 4.80 3.15 -17.20
N THR A 178 3.75 2.68 -16.48
CA THR A 178 3.24 3.37 -15.28
C THR A 178 4.07 3.16 -14.02
N LEU A 179 4.87 2.08 -13.94
CA LEU A 179 5.51 1.64 -12.69
C LEU A 179 6.49 2.66 -12.10
N HIS A 180 7.24 3.36 -12.96
CA HIS A 180 8.19 4.38 -12.53
C HIS A 180 7.46 5.62 -11.96
N GLN A 181 6.33 6.00 -12.56
CA GLN A 181 5.50 7.11 -12.07
C GLN A 181 4.95 6.80 -10.68
N ILE A 182 4.47 5.57 -10.45
CA ILE A 182 4.07 5.11 -9.11
C ILE A 182 5.25 5.25 -8.14
N GLY A 183 6.44 4.83 -8.52
CA GLY A 183 7.64 4.96 -7.69
C GLY A 183 7.97 6.41 -7.30
N LEU A 184 7.90 7.33 -8.27
CA LEU A 184 8.11 8.76 -8.02
C LEU A 184 7.08 9.34 -7.05
N ASP A 185 5.82 8.93 -7.15
CA ASP A 185 4.75 9.31 -6.23
C ASP A 185 4.95 8.72 -4.84
N VAL A 186 5.33 7.44 -4.74
CA VAL A 186 5.64 6.75 -3.48
C VAL A 186 6.74 7.47 -2.69
N VAL A 187 7.81 7.93 -3.36
CA VAL A 187 8.90 8.69 -2.74
C VAL A 187 8.46 10.09 -2.27
N ARG A 188 7.36 10.61 -2.83
CA ARG A 188 6.76 11.89 -2.44
C ARG A 188 5.68 11.75 -1.36
N THR A 189 5.19 10.53 -1.10
CA THR A 189 4.16 10.26 -0.10
C THR A 189 4.59 10.72 1.29
N ASP A 190 3.70 11.48 1.94
CA ASP A 190 3.81 12.10 3.27
C ASP A 190 5.15 11.88 4.02
N ARG A 191 6.10 12.78 3.73
CA ARG A 191 7.45 12.76 4.29
C ARG A 191 7.51 13.20 5.75
N THR A 192 6.39 13.58 6.35
CA THR A 192 6.32 14.04 7.74
C THR A 192 6.09 12.90 8.71
N LEU A 193 5.47 11.80 8.26
CA LEU A 193 5.16 10.65 9.11
C LEU A 193 6.31 9.63 9.09
N VAL A 194 6.70 9.17 10.28
CA VAL A 194 7.71 8.09 10.46
C VAL A 194 7.28 6.80 9.76
N PHE A 195 5.97 6.60 9.55
CA PHE A 195 5.46 5.43 8.85
C PHE A 195 6.01 5.31 7.42
N TYR A 196 6.10 6.41 6.67
CA TYR A 196 6.55 6.42 5.28
C TYR A 196 8.07 6.60 5.13
N GLU A 197 8.81 6.74 6.22
CA GLU A 197 10.27 6.71 6.21
C GLU A 197 10.82 5.28 6.00
N LYS A 198 10.06 4.27 6.41
CA LYS A 198 10.47 2.88 6.32
C LYS A 198 10.32 2.36 4.88
N GLN A 199 11.42 1.92 4.30
CA GLN A 199 11.45 1.28 2.98
C GLN A 199 10.41 0.15 2.85
N GLU A 200 10.24 -0.66 3.90
CA GLU A 200 9.26 -1.75 3.93
C GLU A 200 7.81 -1.29 3.74
N ASN A 201 7.47 -0.07 4.15
CA ASN A 201 6.13 0.48 4.00
C ASN A 201 5.96 1.12 2.63
N LEU A 202 6.99 1.83 2.14
CA LEU A 202 7.00 2.38 0.78
C LEU A 202 6.92 1.29 -0.29
N SER A 203 7.67 0.19 -0.12
CA SER A 203 7.61 -0.93 -1.05
C SER A 203 6.23 -1.61 -1.05
N LYS A 204 5.56 -1.70 0.10
CA LYS A 204 4.17 -2.20 0.18
C LYS A 204 3.20 -1.27 -0.54
N LEU A 205 3.37 0.05 -0.39
CA LEU A 205 2.53 1.01 -1.10
C LEU A 205 2.71 0.88 -2.61
N TRP A 206 3.96 0.81 -3.08
CA TRP A 206 4.27 0.59 -4.49
C TRP A 206 3.69 -0.73 -5.00
N ASP A 207 3.85 -1.84 -4.27
CA ASP A 207 3.28 -3.15 -4.64
C ASP A 207 1.76 -3.08 -4.79
N ILE A 208 1.06 -2.43 -3.84
CA ILE A 208 -0.42 -2.32 -3.87
C ILE A 208 -0.87 -1.53 -5.09
N LEU A 209 -0.23 -0.39 -5.38
CA LEU A 209 -0.56 0.46 -6.52
C LEU A 209 -0.23 -0.22 -7.86
N ALA A 210 0.92 -0.90 -7.95
CA ALA A 210 1.32 -1.64 -9.13
C ALA A 210 0.34 -2.79 -9.44
N VAL A 211 -0.07 -3.55 -8.41
CA VAL A 211 -1.06 -4.62 -8.54
C VAL A 211 -2.43 -4.06 -8.91
N TYR A 212 -2.86 -2.95 -8.30
CA TYR A 212 -4.12 -2.30 -8.67
C TYR A 212 -4.15 -1.88 -10.14
N ALA A 213 -3.10 -1.19 -10.61
CA ALA A 213 -2.99 -0.74 -12.01
C ALA A 213 -2.94 -1.89 -13.03
N TRP A 214 -2.54 -3.10 -12.61
CA TRP A 214 -2.58 -4.29 -13.45
C TRP A 214 -4.00 -4.91 -13.56
N ILE A 215 -4.75 -4.86 -12.47
CA ILE A 215 -6.09 -5.45 -12.35
C ILE A 215 -7.13 -4.57 -13.04
N ASP A 216 -7.12 -3.27 -12.75
CA ASP A 216 -8.05 -2.30 -13.28
C ASP A 216 -7.38 -1.52 -14.41
N THR A 217 -7.46 -2.05 -15.63
CA THR A 217 -6.81 -1.44 -16.80
C THR A 217 -7.52 -0.20 -17.31
N ASP A 218 -8.79 -0.02 -16.94
CA ASP A 218 -9.60 1.11 -17.40
C ASP A 218 -9.22 2.38 -16.63
N VAL A 219 -8.97 2.24 -15.32
CA VAL A 219 -8.46 3.32 -14.47
C VAL A 219 -6.93 3.38 -14.51
N GLY A 220 -6.28 2.23 -14.37
CA GLY A 220 -4.82 2.12 -14.25
C GLY A 220 -4.29 2.86 -13.01
N TYR A 221 -3.18 3.58 -13.19
CA TYR A 221 -2.65 4.49 -12.18
C TYR A 221 -2.79 5.93 -12.65
N CYS A 222 -3.33 6.79 -11.78
CA CYS A 222 -3.35 8.23 -11.94
C CYS A 222 -2.67 8.88 -10.74
N GLN A 223 -1.94 9.98 -10.97
CA GLN A 223 -1.28 10.73 -9.90
C GLN A 223 -2.29 11.16 -8.82
N GLY A 224 -2.00 10.80 -7.57
CA GLY A 224 -2.84 11.11 -6.39
C GLY A 224 -3.71 9.96 -5.88
N LEU A 225 -3.72 8.79 -6.56
CA LEU A 225 -4.17 7.50 -5.99
C LEU A 225 -3.22 7.02 -4.90
#